data_AF-A0A1Y3B917-F1
#
_entry.id   AF-A0A1Y3B917-F1
#
_cell.length_a   1.000
_cell.length_b   1.000
_cell.length_c   1.000
_cell.angle_alpha   90.00
_cell.angle_beta   90.00
_cell.angle_gamma   90.00
#
_symmetry.space_group_name_H-M   'P 1'
#
loop_
_entity.id
_entity.type
_entity.pdbx_description
1 polymer ?
#
loop_
_entity_poly.entity_id
_entity_poly.type
_entity_poly.pdbx_seq_one_letter_code
_entity_poly.pdbx_strand_id
1 'polypeptide(L)'
;MENIQSAYSTITSMAVTATTIEPLDQQAVLWILILSFILAFFLAFGIGANDVANSFGTSVGSKVLTQRQACILATIFEISGALLLGYKVSSTIRVGMIYVDMYDDTKVLMA
;
A
#
# COMPACT_ATOMS: atom_id res chain seq x y z
N MET A 1 -33.51 24.16 -24.42
CA MET A 1 -32.55 24.23 -23.29
C MET A 1 -32.75 23.12 -22.25
N GLU A 2 -33.69 22.18 -22.44
CA GLU A 2 -33.96 21.07 -21.48
C GLU A 2 -32.96 19.91 -21.53
N ASN A 3 -32.24 19.71 -22.65
CA ASN A 3 -31.43 18.51 -22.86
C ASN A 3 -30.05 18.53 -22.15
N ILE A 4 -29.58 19.72 -21.80
CA ILE A 4 -28.28 19.94 -21.16
C ILE A 4 -28.38 19.76 -19.63
N GLN A 5 -29.48 20.22 -19.01
CA GLN A 5 -29.75 20.08 -17.58
C GLN A 5 -29.94 18.60 -17.16
N SER A 6 -30.57 17.79 -18.00
CA SER A 6 -30.75 16.35 -17.76
C SER A 6 -29.41 15.58 -17.75
N ALA A 7 -28.49 15.94 -18.64
CA ALA A 7 -27.14 15.36 -18.69
C ALA A 7 -26.33 15.66 -17.43
N TYR A 8 -26.41 16.89 -16.88
CA TYR A 8 -25.76 17.23 -15.62
C TYR A 8 -26.33 16.43 -14.43
N SER A 9 -27.65 16.24 -14.36
CA SER A 9 -28.28 15.46 -13.28
C SER A 9 -27.88 13.97 -13.27
N THR A 10 -27.58 13.41 -14.44
CA THR A 10 -27.14 12.01 -14.59
C THR A 10 -25.64 11.85 -14.27
N ILE A 11 -24.82 12.84 -14.59
CA ILE A 11 -23.38 12.83 -14.23
C ILE A 11 -23.21 13.07 -12.73
N THR A 12 -24.03 13.95 -12.13
CA THR A 12 -24.03 14.19 -10.68
C THR A 12 -24.50 12.96 -9.90
N SER A 13 -25.46 12.17 -10.39
CA SER A 13 -25.88 10.94 -9.69
C SER A 13 -24.84 9.82 -9.75
N MET A 14 -24.05 9.74 -10.83
CA MET A 14 -22.91 8.81 -10.94
C MET A 14 -21.74 9.19 -10.02
N ALA A 15 -21.48 10.49 -9.84
CA ALA A 15 -20.48 10.98 -8.91
C ALA A 15 -20.92 10.87 -7.44
N VAL A 16 -22.20 11.11 -7.14
CA VAL A 16 -22.77 11.00 -5.78
C VAL A 16 -22.79 9.55 -5.30
N THR A 17 -23.00 8.58 -6.19
CA THR A 17 -22.91 7.15 -5.87
C THR A 17 -21.48 6.73 -5.49
N ALA A 18 -20.45 7.39 -6.02
CA ALA A 18 -19.06 7.12 -5.65
C ALA A 18 -18.68 7.68 -4.27
N THR A 19 -19.46 8.61 -3.72
CA THR A 19 -19.19 9.31 -2.46
C THR A 19 -20.08 8.86 -1.29
N THR A 20 -21.13 8.09 -1.54
CA THR A 20 -21.80 7.34 -0.47
C THR A 20 -20.91 6.16 -0.12
N ILE A 21 -20.07 6.32 0.90
CA ILE A 21 -19.58 5.19 1.66
C ILE A 21 -20.82 4.60 2.35
N GLU A 22 -21.55 3.77 1.61
CA GLU A 22 -22.36 2.70 2.19
C GLU A 22 -21.48 2.05 3.25
N PRO A 23 -21.95 1.83 4.49
CA PRO A 23 -21.16 1.12 5.49
C PRO A 23 -20.78 -0.21 4.85
N LEU A 24 -19.52 -0.35 4.44
CA LEU A 24 -19.06 -1.55 3.76
C LEU A 24 -19.47 -2.70 4.67
N ASP A 25 -20.26 -3.62 4.12
CA ASP A 25 -20.65 -4.83 4.82
C ASP A 25 -19.42 -5.37 5.56
N GLN A 26 -19.56 -5.61 6.86
CA GLN A 26 -18.42 -5.98 7.70
C GLN A 26 -17.73 -7.25 7.16
N GLN A 27 -18.50 -8.09 6.44
CA GLN A 27 -17.99 -9.21 5.69
C GLN A 27 -17.09 -8.79 4.50
N ALA A 28 -17.49 -7.79 3.72
CA ALA A 28 -16.72 -7.25 2.60
C ALA A 28 -15.39 -6.61 3.06
N VAL A 29 -15.38 -5.85 4.17
CA VAL A 29 -14.13 -5.30 4.74
C VAL A 29 -13.18 -6.43 5.13
N LEU A 30 -13.70 -7.47 5.78
CA LEU A 30 -12.93 -8.64 6.18
C LEU A 30 -12.33 -9.36 4.97
N TRP A 31 -13.10 -9.55 3.89
CA TRP A 31 -12.60 -10.14 2.64
C TRP A 31 -11.53 -9.28 1.97
N ILE A 32 -11.71 -7.95 1.94
CA ILE A 32 -10.72 -7.02 1.39
C ILE A 32 -9.42 -7.07 2.20
N LEU A 33 -9.50 -7.13 3.53
CA LEU A 33 -8.32 -7.27 4.40
C LEU A 33 -7.59 -8.59 4.15
N ILE A 34 -8.30 -9.70 4.05
CA ILE A 34 -7.70 -11.02 3.78
C ILE A 34 -6.97 -11.00 2.44
N LEU A 35 -7.63 -10.53 1.37
CA LEU A 35 -7.01 -10.45 0.04
C LEU A 35 -5.81 -9.50 0.03
N SER A 36 -5.94 -8.34 0.67
CA SER A 36 -4.85 -7.37 0.76
C SER A 36 -3.66 -7.91 1.54
N PHE A 37 -3.90 -8.67 2.61
CA PHE A 37 -2.84 -9.31 3.39
C PHE A 37 -2.07 -10.35 2.55
N ILE A 38 -2.79 -11.19 1.80
CA ILE A 38 -2.16 -12.18 0.92
C ILE A 38 -1.31 -11.49 -0.15
N LEU A 39 -1.85 -10.45 -0.81
CA LEU A 39 -1.11 -9.69 -1.82
C LEU A 39 0.11 -8.97 -1.23
N ALA A 40 -0.05 -8.33 -0.07
CA ALA A 40 1.04 -7.67 0.63
C ALA A 40 2.14 -8.66 1.05
N PHE A 41 1.78 -9.88 1.43
CA PHE A 41 2.73 -10.94 1.77
C PHE A 41 3.61 -11.32 0.57
N PHE A 42 2.99 -11.56 -0.60
CA PHE A 42 3.76 -11.87 -1.81
C PHE A 42 4.63 -10.70 -2.28
N LEU A 43 4.12 -9.47 -2.16
CA LEU A 43 4.89 -8.26 -2.46
C LEU A 43 6.11 -8.13 -1.53
N ALA A 44 5.91 -8.29 -0.22
CA ALA A 44 6.97 -8.22 0.77
C ALA A 44 8.04 -9.30 0.53
N PHE A 45 7.62 -10.53 0.18
CA PHE A 45 8.55 -11.60 -0.19
C PHE A 45 9.38 -11.25 -1.43
N GLY A 46 8.74 -10.69 -2.47
CA GLY A 46 9.41 -10.28 -3.70
C GLY A 46 10.43 -9.15 -3.49
N ILE A 47 10.06 -8.12 -2.72
CA ILE A 47 10.96 -7.01 -2.39
C ILE A 47 12.12 -7.51 -1.51
N GLY A 48 11.83 -8.27 -0.45
CA GLY A 48 12.87 -8.78 0.45
C GLY A 48 13.87 -9.71 -0.25
N ALA A 49 13.44 -10.56 -1.18
CA ALA A 49 14.35 -11.40 -1.96
C ALA A 49 15.27 -10.57 -2.88
N ASN A 50 14.75 -9.48 -3.44
CA ASN A 50 15.52 -8.55 -4.28
C ASN A 50 16.58 -7.81 -3.44
N ASP A 51 16.20 -7.34 -2.26
CA ASP A 51 17.07 -6.59 -1.34
C ASP A 51 18.24 -7.46 -0.84
N VAL A 52 17.97 -8.72 -0.49
CA VAL A 52 19.01 -9.68 -0.07
C VAL A 52 19.98 -9.99 -1.22
N ALA A 53 19.49 -10.14 -2.45
CA ALA A 53 20.36 -10.37 -3.60
C ALA A 53 21.27 -9.17 -3.90
N ASN A 54 20.74 -7.96 -3.80
CA ASN A 54 21.49 -6.73 -4.02
C ASN A 54 22.56 -6.49 -2.93
N SER A 55 22.23 -6.76 -1.67
CA SER A 55 23.10 -6.49 -0.53
C SER A 55 24.16 -7.58 -0.31
N PHE A 56 23.82 -8.85 -0.55
CA PHE A 56 24.74 -9.96 -0.30
C PHE A 56 25.39 -10.50 -1.58
N GLY A 57 24.91 -10.17 -2.78
CA GLY A 57 25.37 -10.76 -4.05
C GLY A 57 26.87 -10.64 -4.32
N THR A 58 27.50 -9.51 -3.99
CA THR A 58 28.95 -9.31 -4.14
C THR A 58 29.76 -10.11 -3.10
N SER A 59 29.24 -10.23 -1.88
CA SER A 59 29.90 -10.98 -0.80
C SER A 59 29.80 -12.49 -1.02
N VAL A 60 28.68 -12.98 -1.58
CA VAL A 60 28.57 -14.39 -1.97
C VAL A 60 29.34 -14.68 -3.27
N GLY A 61 29.35 -13.75 -4.22
CA GLY A 61 30.08 -13.86 -5.49
C GLY A 61 31.61 -13.84 -5.35
N SER A 62 32.13 -13.11 -4.35
CA SER A 62 33.57 -13.05 -4.03
C SER A 62 34.07 -14.22 -3.18
N LYS A 63 33.21 -15.21 -2.85
CA LYS A 63 33.48 -16.33 -1.95
C LYS A 63 33.86 -15.92 -0.51
N VAL A 64 33.58 -14.68 -0.11
CA VAL A 64 33.77 -14.22 1.27
C VAL A 64 32.70 -14.81 2.20
N LEU A 65 31.48 -14.98 1.68
CA LEU A 65 30.36 -15.63 2.37
C LEU A 65 29.79 -16.77 1.53
N THR A 66 29.32 -17.83 2.17
CA THR A 66 28.57 -18.90 1.50
C THR A 66 27.07 -18.56 1.43
N GLN A 67 26.35 -19.10 0.43
CA GLN A 67 24.92 -18.85 0.24
C GLN A 67 24.09 -19.14 1.51
N ARG A 68 24.45 -20.19 2.26
CA ARG A 68 23.77 -20.57 3.50
C ARG A 68 24.03 -19.57 4.63
N GLN A 69 25.26 -19.08 4.76
CA GLN A 69 25.61 -18.06 5.76
C GLN A 69 24.94 -16.73 5.46
N ALA A 70 24.93 -16.32 4.18
CA ALA A 70 24.27 -15.10 3.73
C ALA A 70 22.77 -15.13 4.06
N CYS A 71 22.09 -16.27 3.85
CA CYS A 71 20.66 -16.43 4.16
C CYS A 71 20.35 -16.25 5.65
N ILE A 72 21.15 -16.86 6.54
CA ILE A 72 20.97 -16.74 8.00
C ILE A 72 21.19 -15.30 8.44
N LEU A 73 22.25 -14.66 7.94
CA LEU A 73 22.57 -13.27 8.28
C LEU A 73 21.50 -12.31 7.78
N ALA A 74 21.10 -12.46 6.51
CA ALA A 74 20.01 -11.70 5.90
C ALA A 74 18.72 -11.81 6.73
N THR A 75 18.33 -13.02 7.15
CA THR A 75 17.12 -13.23 7.95
C THR A 75 17.16 -12.44 9.26
N ILE A 76 18.28 -12.47 9.99
CA ILE A 76 18.41 -11.76 11.27
C ILE A 76 18.35 -10.25 11.06
N PHE A 77 19.09 -9.72 10.09
CA PHE A 77 19.17 -8.28 9.85
C PHE A 77 17.90 -7.70 9.22
N GLU A 78 17.27 -8.41 8.29
CA GLU A 78 16.00 -8.00 7.66
C GLU A 78 14.85 -7.98 8.68
N ILE A 79 14.70 -9.03 9.50
CA ILE A 79 13.67 -9.07 10.54
C ILE A 79 13.93 -7.98 11.59
N SER A 80 15.19 -7.80 12.01
CA SER A 80 15.55 -6.75 12.97
C SER A 80 15.27 -5.36 12.41
N GLY A 81 15.60 -5.10 11.14
CA GLY A 81 15.32 -3.84 10.44
C GLY A 81 13.82 -3.57 10.33
N ALA A 82 13.03 -4.58 9.95
CA ALA A 82 11.57 -4.48 9.87
C ALA A 82 10.94 -4.14 11.23
N LEU A 83 11.42 -4.72 12.33
CA LEU A 83 10.92 -4.46 13.68
C LEU A 83 11.35 -3.08 14.21
N LEU A 84 12.61 -2.70 14.01
CA LEU A 84 13.18 -1.48 14.59
C LEU A 84 12.86 -0.21 13.80
N LEU A 85 12.83 -0.31 12.46
CA LEU A 85 12.71 0.85 11.54
C LEU A 85 11.36 0.87 10.80
N GLY A 86 10.60 -0.23 10.81
CA GLY A 86 9.36 -0.37 10.05
C GLY A 86 8.29 0.67 10.38
N TYR A 87 8.19 1.12 11.64
CA TYR A 87 7.22 2.14 12.05
C TYR A 87 7.41 3.47 11.30
N LYS A 88 8.66 3.91 11.15
CA LYS A 88 8.99 5.19 10.49
C LYS A 88 8.69 5.15 8.99
N VAL A 89 9.00 4.02 8.33
CA VAL A 89 8.74 3.82 6.90
C VAL A 89 7.24 3.67 6.63
N SER A 90 6.52 2.88 7.44
CA SER A 90 5.07 2.69 7.29
C SER A 90 4.28 3.99 7.46
N SER A 91 4.68 4.84 8.41
CA SER A 91 4.08 6.18 8.57
C SER A 91 4.29 7.06 7.34
N THR A 92 5.45 6.94 6.69
CA THR A 92 5.79 7.73 5.50
C THR A 92 5.00 7.24 4.28
N ILE A 93 4.85 5.93 4.09
CA ILE A 93 4.03 5.38 3.01
C ILE A 93 2.56 5.80 3.16
N ARG A 94 2.02 5.74 4.38
CA ARG A 94 0.62 6.11 4.65
C ARG A 94 0.32 7.56 4.28
N VAL A 95 1.18 8.49 4.69
CA VAL A 95 0.92 9.94 4.55
C VAL A 95 1.47 10.48 3.24
N GLY A 96 2.59 9.95 2.74
CA GLY A 96 3.26 10.45 1.53
C GLY A 96 2.64 9.98 0.21
N MET A 97 1.79 8.95 0.22
CA MET A 97 1.11 8.45 -0.98
C MET A 97 -0.30 9.02 -1.17
N ILE A 98 -0.92 9.58 -0.12
CA ILE A 98 -2.29 10.08 -0.15
C ILE A 98 -2.30 11.57 0.21
N TYR A 99 -2.61 12.43 -0.76
CA TYR A 99 -2.79 13.87 -0.53
C TYR A 99 -4.14 14.13 0.15
N VAL A 100 -4.14 14.16 1.48
CA VAL A 100 -5.35 14.40 2.30
C VAL A 100 -5.87 15.84 2.13
N ASP A 101 -5.00 16.78 1.76
CA ASP A 101 -5.30 18.22 1.66
C ASP A 101 -6.28 18.55 0.50
N MET A 102 -6.28 17.76 -0.58
CA MET A 102 -7.22 17.94 -1.70
C MET A 102 -8.65 17.49 -1.38
N TYR A 103 -8.87 16.80 -0.25
CA TYR A 103 -10.19 16.31 0.13
C TYR A 103 -10.94 17.30 1.04
N ASP A 104 -10.24 18.20 1.74
CA ASP A 104 -10.86 19.14 2.68
C ASP A 104 -11.59 20.30 1.97
N ASP A 105 -11.16 20.68 0.76
CA ASP A 105 -11.76 21.78 -0.03
C ASP A 105 -13.17 21.43 -0.54
N THR A 106 -13.52 20.14 -0.60
CA THR A 106 -14.86 19.69 -1.02
C THR A 106 -15.94 19.94 0.04
N LYS A 107 -15.57 20.21 1.30
CA LYS A 107 -16.53 20.54 2.36
C LYS A 107 -17.13 21.94 2.21
N VAL A 108 -16.47 22.84 1.46
CA VAL A 108 -16.97 24.19 1.18
C VAL A 108 -18.01 24.19 0.06
N LEU A 109 -18.04 23.15 -0.79
CA LEU A 109 -18.97 23.04 -1.92
C LEU A 109 -20.22 22.20 -1.62
N MET A 110 -20.32 21.63 -0.41
CA MET A 110 -21.46 20.84 0.05
C MET A 110 -22.26 21.52 1.19
N ALA A 111 -22.00 22.80 1.46
CA ALA A 111 -22.75 23.64 2.41
C ALA A 111 -23.67 24.63 1.70
#